data_AF-A0A497L973-F1
#
_entry.id   AF-A0A497L973-F1
#
_cell.length_a   1.000
_cell.length_b   1.000
_cell.length_c   1.000
_cell.angle_alpha   90.00
_cell.angle_beta   90.00
_cell.angle_gamma   90.00
#
_symmetry.space_group_name_H-M   'P 1'
#
loop_
_entity.id
_entity.type
_entity.pdbx_description
1 polymer ?
#
loop_
_entity_poly.entity_id
_entity_poly.type
_entity_poly.pdbx_seq_one_letter_code
_entity_poly.pdbx_strand_id
1 'polypeptide(L)'
;MYKVVFTVVDVPQPRSRDGSPTHVSGPCKVYKVGDRITIATNPGRLVLSETDSVCLAALSAVLPLTSAWCRETTEEWDYMDKIKYWCCPDVERPVVFKVERIPVEQGEAPLR
;
A
#
# COMPACT_ATOMS: atom_id res chain seq x y z
N MET A 1 11.70 11.50 -7.65
CA MET A 1 10.28 11.36 -7.21
C MET A 1 9.92 9.89 -7.27
N TYR A 2 8.94 9.42 -6.52
CA TYR A 2 8.59 7.99 -6.50
C TYR A 2 7.12 7.77 -6.89
N LYS A 3 6.91 6.68 -7.63
CA LYS A 3 5.63 5.97 -7.73
C LYS A 3 5.64 4.86 -6.69
N VAL A 4 4.53 4.68 -5.98
CA VAL A 4 4.38 3.74 -4.89
C VAL A 4 3.31 2.74 -5.28
N VAL A 5 3.68 1.47 -5.31
CA VAL A 5 2.79 0.36 -5.65
C VAL A 5 2.54 -0.46 -4.39
N PHE A 6 1.27 -0.61 -4.05
CA PHE A 6 0.80 -1.46 -2.96
C PHE A 6 0.26 -2.73 -3.59
N THR A 7 1.00 -3.83 -3.51
CA THR A 7 0.61 -5.12 -4.08
C THR A 7 0.12 -6.03 -2.97
N VAL A 8 -1.09 -6.57 -3.09
CA VAL A 8 -1.62 -7.55 -2.14
C VAL A 8 -0.79 -8.81 -2.23
N VAL A 9 -0.20 -9.21 -1.10
CA VAL A 9 0.64 -10.41 -1.02
C VAL A 9 0.06 -11.36 0.02
N ASP A 10 0.23 -12.65 -0.24
CA ASP A 10 0.10 -13.63 0.84
C ASP A 10 1.37 -13.57 1.68
N VAL A 11 1.21 -13.25 2.96
CA VAL A 11 2.33 -13.19 3.89
C VAL A 11 2.23 -14.42 4.79
N PRO A 12 3.25 -15.28 4.82
CA PRO A 12 3.23 -16.42 5.74
C PRO A 12 3.21 -15.98 7.22
N GLN A 13 3.60 -14.72 7.50
CA GLN A 13 3.67 -14.03 8.80
C GLN A 13 3.41 -12.52 8.60
N PRO A 14 2.75 -11.80 9.52
CA PRO A 14 2.44 -12.23 10.89
C PRO A 14 1.17 -13.07 10.98
N ARG A 15 1.25 -14.18 11.71
CA ARG A 15 0.09 -14.92 12.19
C ARG A 15 -0.36 -14.36 13.54
N SER A 16 -1.58 -14.69 13.95
CA SER A 16 -1.99 -14.38 15.32
C SER A 16 -0.98 -14.92 16.32
N ARG A 17 -0.68 -14.11 17.33
CA ARG A 17 0.30 -14.45 18.38
C ARG A 17 -0.14 -15.68 19.18
N ASP A 18 -1.45 -15.93 19.25
CA ASP A 18 -2.05 -17.08 19.94
C ASP A 18 -2.24 -18.32 19.04
N GLY A 19 -1.79 -18.27 17.78
CA GLY A 19 -1.95 -19.36 16.81
C GLY A 19 -3.40 -19.63 16.36
N SER A 20 -4.37 -18.93 16.93
CA SER A 20 -5.79 -18.98 16.56
C SER A 20 -6.04 -17.96 15.44
N PRO A 21 -6.97 -18.17 14.50
CA PRO A 21 -7.37 -17.10 13.59
C PRO A 21 -7.86 -15.92 14.43
N THR A 22 -7.30 -14.72 14.23
CA THR A 22 -7.66 -13.55 15.05
C THR A 22 -9.16 -13.28 15.00
N HIS A 23 -9.82 -13.37 13.83
CA HIS A 23 -11.28 -13.23 13.67
C HIS A 23 -11.83 -13.96 12.41
N VAL A 24 -13.15 -13.84 12.18
CA VAL A 24 -14.04 -14.79 11.49
C VAL A 24 -14.09 -14.68 9.94
N SER A 25 -13.80 -15.82 9.30
CA SER A 25 -14.33 -16.35 8.02
C SER A 25 -14.03 -15.63 6.69
N GLY A 26 -12.96 -16.09 6.04
CA GLY A 26 -12.82 -16.05 4.59
C GLY A 26 -12.03 -14.86 4.04
N PRO A 27 -11.67 -14.91 2.74
CA PRO A 27 -10.83 -13.91 2.12
C PRO A 27 -11.52 -12.53 2.10
N CYS A 28 -10.70 -11.49 1.93
CA CYS A 28 -11.19 -10.13 1.65
C CYS A 28 -12.19 -10.17 0.49
N LYS A 29 -13.26 -9.36 0.60
CA LYS A 29 -14.32 -9.30 -0.43
C LYS A 29 -13.94 -8.41 -1.62
N VAL A 30 -12.93 -7.55 -1.45
CA VAL A 30 -12.53 -6.57 -2.48
C VAL A 30 -11.24 -7.01 -3.16
N TYR A 31 -10.24 -7.42 -2.39
CA TYR A 31 -8.90 -7.72 -2.90
C TYR A 31 -8.60 -9.21 -2.99
N LYS A 32 -7.78 -9.56 -3.98
CA LYS A 32 -7.12 -10.84 -4.17
C LYS A 32 -5.59 -10.65 -4.16
N VAL A 33 -4.86 -11.72 -3.90
CA VAL A 33 -3.39 -11.72 -4.01
C VAL A 33 -3.00 -11.32 -5.43
N GLY A 34 -2.09 -10.36 -5.54
CA GLY A 34 -1.63 -9.76 -6.80
C GLY A 34 -2.33 -8.45 -7.17
N ASP A 35 -3.48 -8.12 -6.58
CA ASP A 35 -4.15 -6.84 -6.85
C ASP A 35 -3.29 -5.66 -6.38
N ARG A 36 -3.36 -4.55 -7.12
CA ARG A 36 -2.54 -3.37 -6.86
C ARG A 36 -3.36 -2.10 -6.63
N ILE A 37 -2.81 -1.25 -5.77
CA ILE A 37 -3.13 0.18 -5.71
C ILE A 37 -1.85 0.93 -6.07
N THR A 38 -1.93 1.83 -7.03
CA THR A 38 -0.75 2.59 -7.47
C THR A 38 -0.96 4.07 -7.23
N ILE A 39 -0.03 4.68 -6.49
CA ILE A 39 -0.03 6.11 -6.20
C ILE A 39 1.25 6.70 -6.73
N ALA A 40 1.16 7.74 -7.56
CA ALA A 40 2.31 8.45 -8.09
C ALA A 40 2.29 9.89 -7.60
N THR A 41 3.44 10.56 -7.76
CA THR A 41 3.62 12.01 -7.60
C THR A 41 3.55 12.51 -6.16
N ASN A 42 4.08 13.71 -5.92
CA ASN A 42 3.85 14.46 -4.68
C ASN A 42 3.32 15.85 -5.08
N PRO A 43 2.03 16.19 -4.83
CA PRO A 43 1.04 15.45 -4.05
C PRO A 43 0.63 14.11 -4.67
N GLY A 44 0.24 13.15 -3.82
CA GLY A 44 -0.12 11.79 -4.24
C GLY A 44 -1.36 11.74 -5.14
N ARG A 45 -1.26 11.01 -6.25
CA ARG A 45 -2.33 10.77 -7.22
C ARG A 45 -2.53 9.29 -7.42
N LEU A 46 -3.78 8.84 -7.35
CA LEU A 46 -4.14 7.48 -7.70
C LEU A 46 -4.03 7.27 -9.21
N VAL A 47 -3.21 6.30 -9.63
CA VAL A 47 -3.01 5.93 -11.04
C VAL A 47 -3.98 4.81 -11.39
N LEU A 48 -5.17 5.17 -11.88
CA LEU A 48 -6.25 4.21 -12.16
C LEU A 48 -5.87 3.15 -13.20
N SER A 49 -5.04 3.49 -14.19
CA SER A 49 -4.57 2.54 -15.21
C SER A 49 -3.64 1.45 -14.66
N GLU A 50 -3.07 1.65 -13.47
CA GLU A 50 -2.17 0.71 -12.79
C GLU A 50 -2.78 0.18 -11.47
N THR A 51 -4.08 0.39 -11.26
CA THR A 51 -4.80 0.01 -10.06
C THR A 51 -5.90 -0.98 -10.40
N ASP A 52 -5.86 -2.16 -9.81
CA ASP A 52 -6.81 -3.25 -10.11
C ASP A 52 -8.13 -3.07 -9.35
N SER A 53 -8.07 -2.60 -8.10
CA SER A 53 -9.23 -2.31 -7.26
C SER A 53 -8.92 -1.29 -6.18
N VAL A 54 -9.95 -0.56 -5.72
CA VAL A 54 -9.83 0.45 -4.65
C VAL A 54 -10.90 0.22 -3.61
N CYS A 55 -10.51 -0.36 -2.48
CA CYS A 55 -11.30 -0.33 -1.26
C CYS A 55 -11.10 1.02 -0.56
N LEU A 56 -12.19 1.75 -0.31
CA LEU A 56 -12.12 3.06 0.35
C LEU A 56 -11.57 2.99 1.78
N ALA A 57 -11.87 1.92 2.52
CA ALA A 57 -11.34 1.74 3.88
C ALA A 57 -9.82 1.56 3.85
N ALA A 58 -9.32 0.69 2.96
CA ALA A 58 -7.89 0.51 2.75
C ALA A 58 -7.22 1.83 2.32
N LEU A 59 -7.78 2.52 1.32
CA LEU A 59 -7.26 3.79 0.83
C LEU A 59 -7.24 4.87 1.94
N SER A 60 -8.29 4.98 2.75
CA SER A 60 -8.36 5.96 3.85
C SER A 60 -7.28 5.77 4.91
N ALA A 61 -6.88 4.53 5.18
CA ALA A 61 -5.86 4.23 6.17
C ALA A 61 -4.43 4.49 5.67
N VAL A 62 -4.22 4.49 4.34
CA VAL A 62 -2.91 4.72 3.73
C VAL A 62 -2.74 6.18 3.24
N LEU A 63 -3.84 6.85 2.92
CA LEU A 63 -3.93 8.21 2.36
C LEU A 63 -3.00 9.24 3.04
N PRO A 64 -2.96 9.35 4.38
CA PRO A 64 -2.11 10.33 5.07
C PRO A 64 -0.60 10.16 4.81
N LEU A 65 -0.15 8.97 4.45
CA LEU A 65 1.27 8.64 4.26
C LEU A 65 1.71 8.69 2.79
N THR A 66 0.78 8.86 1.86
CA THR A 66 1.04 8.74 0.42
C THR A 66 2.05 9.77 -0.10
N SER A 67 1.93 11.03 0.33
CA SER A 67 2.90 12.08 -0.01
C SER A 67 4.30 11.76 0.53
N ALA A 68 4.38 11.21 1.73
CA ALA A 68 5.64 10.84 2.39
C ALA A 68 6.33 9.66 1.69
N TRP A 69 5.59 8.69 1.15
CA TRP A 69 6.17 7.62 0.34
C TRP A 69 6.59 8.05 -1.07
N CYS A 70 5.89 9.03 -1.66
CA CYS A 70 6.17 9.49 -3.03
C CYS A 70 7.34 10.49 -3.12
N ARG A 71 7.77 11.07 -2.00
CA ARG A 71 8.94 11.96 -1.93
C ARG A 71 10.23 11.18 -1.70
N GLU A 72 11.35 11.86 -1.86
CA GLU A 72 12.65 11.36 -1.45
C GLU A 72 12.82 11.42 0.07
N THR A 73 13.55 10.46 0.62
CA THR A 73 13.85 10.30 2.05
C THR A 73 15.33 10.67 2.25
N THR A 74 15.60 11.93 2.56
CA THR A 74 16.97 12.47 2.66
C THR A 74 17.57 12.36 4.06
N GLU A 75 16.72 12.26 5.08
CA GLU A 75 17.12 12.28 6.48
C GLU A 75 17.26 10.86 7.05
N GLU A 76 18.24 10.63 7.92
CA GLU A 76 18.47 9.29 8.50
C GLU A 76 17.31 8.80 9.38
N TRP A 77 16.63 9.72 10.05
CA TRP A 77 15.45 9.45 10.89
C TRP A 77 14.20 9.16 10.08
N ASP A 78 14.19 9.52 8.80
CA ASP A 78 13.10 9.22 7.90
C ASP A 78 13.07 7.71 7.64
N TYR A 79 11.95 7.08 7.95
CA TYR A 79 11.77 5.64 7.82
C TYR A 79 10.76 5.28 6.75
N MET A 80 10.27 6.24 5.97
CA MET A 80 9.24 5.99 4.97
C MET A 80 9.69 4.98 3.91
N ASP A 81 10.98 4.95 3.58
CA ASP A 81 11.60 3.98 2.67
C ASP A 81 11.72 2.57 3.27
N LYS A 82 11.75 2.47 4.60
CA LYS A 82 11.89 1.22 5.37
C LYS A 82 10.55 0.50 5.55
N ILE A 83 9.41 1.16 5.35
CA ILE A 83 8.10 0.51 5.43
C ILE A 83 7.89 -0.35 4.17
N LYS A 84 8.02 -1.67 4.31
CA LYS A 84 7.85 -2.64 3.21
C LYS A 84 6.49 -3.31 3.16
N TYR A 85 5.74 -3.26 4.25
CA TYR A 85 4.44 -3.89 4.37
C TYR A 85 3.46 -2.96 5.07
N TRP A 86 2.22 -2.98 4.61
CA TRP A 86 1.12 -2.24 5.19
C TRP A 86 -0.11 -3.14 5.22
N CYS A 87 -0.86 -3.12 6.33
CA CYS A 87 -2.04 -3.96 6.50
C CYS A 87 -3.31 -3.10 6.40
N CYS A 88 -4.32 -3.63 5.72
CA CYS A 88 -5.67 -3.07 5.73
C CYS A 88 -6.20 -2.99 7.18
N PRO A 89 -6.93 -1.93 7.57
CA PRO A 89 -7.50 -1.79 8.91
C PRO A 89 -8.69 -2.73 9.20
N ASP A 90 -9.07 -3.58 8.25
CA ASP A 90 -10.15 -4.57 8.44
C ASP A 90 -9.71 -5.65 9.45
N VAL A 91 -10.33 -5.61 10.63
CA VAL A 91 -10.06 -6.54 11.73
C VAL A 91 -10.59 -7.95 11.50
N GLU A 92 -11.57 -8.12 10.60
CA GLU A 92 -12.16 -9.41 10.29
C GLU A 92 -11.43 -10.11 9.15
N ARG A 93 -11.03 -9.34 8.11
CA ARG A 93 -10.46 -9.87 6.86
C ARG A 93 -9.27 -9.04 6.38
N PRO A 94 -8.18 -8.98 7.16
CA PRO A 94 -7.03 -8.18 6.81
C PRO A 94 -6.37 -8.70 5.53
N VAL A 95 -5.93 -7.77 4.69
CA VAL A 95 -5.00 -8.05 3.59
C VAL A 95 -3.75 -7.23 3.81
N VAL A 96 -2.61 -7.81 3.45
CA VAL A 96 -1.32 -7.16 3.54
C VAL A 96 -0.86 -6.78 2.16
N PHE A 97 -0.41 -5.54 2.05
CA PHE A 97 0.18 -4.98 0.87
C PHE A 97 1.69 -4.91 1.05
N LYS A 98 2.44 -5.47 0.10
CA LYS A 98 3.85 -5.13 -0.08
C LYS A 98 3.93 -3.74 -0.70
N VAL A 99 4.75 -2.88 -0.14
CA VAL A 99 4.94 -1.50 -0.57
C VAL A 99 6.25 -1.40 -1.35
N GLU A 100 6.16 -0.99 -2.61
CA GLU A 100 7.30 -0.82 -3.49
C GLU A 100 7.38 0.63 -4.00
N ARG A 101 8.53 1.28 -3.78
CA ARG A 101 8.81 2.64 -4.24
C ARG A 101 9.67 2.54 -5.50
N ILE A 102 9.10 2.96 -6.63
CA ILE A 102 9.72 2.94 -7.94
C ILE A 102 10.12 4.39 -8.28
N PRO A 103 11.42 4.67 -8.51
CA PRO A 103 11.85 5.98 -8.98
C PRO A 103 11.15 6.33 -10.30
N VAL A 104 10.71 7.58 -10.42
CA VAL A 104 10.14 8.14 -11.66
C VAL A 104 10.88 9.42 -12.04
N GLU A 105 11.10 9.60 -13.34
CA GLU A 105 11.73 10.81 -13.86
C GLU A 105 10.75 12.00 -13.80
N GLN A 106 11.33 13.20 -13.76
CA GLN A 106 10.57 14.45 -13.73
C GLN A 106 9.89 14.65 -15.09
N GLY A 107 8.57 14.45 -15.14
CA GLY A 107 7.75 14.57 -16.38
C GLY A 107 7.00 13.29 -16.78
N GLU A 108 7.38 12.13 -16.23
CA GLU A 108 6.63 10.86 -16.42
C GLU A 108 5.44 10.72 -15.46
N ALA A 109 5.49 11.50 -14.39
CA ALA A 109 4.36 11.74 -13.51
C ALA A 109 3.20 12.33 -14.32
N PRO A 110 2.00 11.69 -14.37
CA PRO A 110 0.83 12.24 -15.05
C PRO A 110 0.34 13.51 -14.32
N LEU A 111 0.97 14.63 -14.63
CA LEU A 111 0.54 15.97 -14.30
C LEU A 111 -0.45 16.38 -15.39
N ARG A 112 -1.58 16.94 -14.96
CA ARG A 112 -2.52 17.58 -15.90
C ARG A 112 -1.97 18.96 -16.22
#